data_AF-A0A6G0PY51-F1
#
_entry.id   AF-A0A6G0PY51-F1
#
_cell.length_a   1.000
_cell.length_b   1.000
_cell.length_c   1.000
_cell.angle_alpha   90.00
_cell.angle_beta   90.00
_cell.angle_gamma   90.00
#
_symmetry.space_group_name_H-M   'P 1'
#
loop_
_entity.id
_entity.type
_entity.pdbx_description
1 polymer ?
#
loop_
_entity_poly.entity_id
_entity_poly.type
_entity_poly.pdbx_seq_one_letter_code
_entity_poly.pdbx_strand_id
1 'polypeptide(L)'
;MDAGIIASFKTAYKKKQLHWVYNKLRDPDAIKHDPYAIDQLQAMRWSEEVWREITGKKTIKNYFRHTGIGYLGPKDTPVDTDECSYEDDVEVGDVILRLSTLQV
;
A
#
# COMPACT_ATOMS: atom_id res chain seq x y z
N MET A 1 -6.55 7.37 -13.94
CA MET A 1 -6.33 7.11 -12.50
C MET A 1 -5.01 7.76 -12.14
N ASP A 2 -4.96 8.52 -11.04
CA ASP A 2 -3.77 9.27 -10.64
C ASP A 2 -2.57 8.35 -10.37
N ALA A 3 -1.37 8.76 -10.77
CA ALA A 3 -0.16 7.95 -10.65
C ALA A 3 0.22 7.69 -9.18
N GLY A 4 -0.01 8.66 -8.29
CA GLY A 4 0.21 8.54 -6.86
C GLY A 4 -0.78 7.58 -6.19
N ILE A 5 -2.05 7.56 -6.64
CA ILE A 5 -3.03 6.57 -6.20
C ILE A 5 -2.60 5.15 -6.63
N ILE A 6 -2.15 4.97 -7.88
CA ILE A 6 -1.66 3.68 -8.37
C ILE A 6 -0.42 3.23 -7.59
N ALA A 7 0.54 4.12 -7.35
CA ALA A 7 1.76 3.84 -6.61
C ALA A 7 1.45 3.44 -5.16
N SER A 8 0.56 4.18 -4.50
CA SER A 8 0.08 3.88 -3.14
C SER A 8 -0.59 2.51 -3.07
N PHE A 9 -1.45 2.20 -4.05
CA PHE A 9 -2.11 0.90 -4.15
C PHE A 9 -1.12 -0.24 -4.31
N LYS A 10 -0.20 -0.14 -5.28
CA LYS A 10 0.82 -1.17 -5.52
C LYS A 10 1.69 -1.40 -4.29
N THR A 11 2.07 -0.35 -3.58
CA THR A 11 2.91 -0.43 -2.38
C THR A 11 2.19 -1.17 -1.25
N ALA A 12 0.95 -0.78 -0.94
CA ALA A 12 0.15 -1.44 0.09
C ALA A 12 -0.16 -2.91 -0.26
N TYR A 13 -0.43 -3.19 -1.54
CA TYR A 13 -0.65 -4.55 -2.02
C TYR A 13 0.61 -5.42 -1.90
N LYS A 14 1.77 -4.89 -2.30
CA LYS A 14 3.06 -5.60 -2.19
C LYS A 14 3.40 -5.93 -0.74
N LYS A 15 3.07 -5.05 0.21
CA LYS A 15 3.23 -5.31 1.66
C LYS A 15 2.44 -6.54 2.11
N LYS A 16 1.18 -6.68 1.67
CA LYS A 16 0.35 -7.87 1.97
C LYS A 16 0.96 -9.13 1.36
N GLN A 17 1.43 -9.03 0.11
CA GLN A 17 2.06 -10.15 -0.59
C GLN A 17 3.33 -10.63 0.13
N LEU A 18 4.18 -9.73 0.62
CA LEU A 18 5.37 -10.08 1.39
C LEU A 18 5.04 -10.75 2.73
N HIS A 19 4.04 -10.24 3.46
CA HIS A 19 3.57 -10.88 4.69
C HIS A 19 3.04 -12.30 4.43
N TRP A 20 2.35 -12.49 3.32
CA TRP A 20 1.83 -13.80 2.93
C TRP A 20 2.94 -14.79 2.59
N VAL A 21 3.95 -14.36 1.81
CA VAL A 21 5.15 -15.16 1.50
C VAL A 21 5.89 -15.52 2.78
N TYR A 22 6.11 -14.55 3.67
CA TYR A 22 6.75 -14.77 4.97
C TYR A 22 6.05 -15.84 5.80
N ASN A 23 4.71 -15.81 5.85
CA ASN A 23 3.94 -16.81 6.57
C ASN A 23 4.04 -18.20 5.93
N LYS A 24 4.11 -18.29 4.60
CA LYS A 24 4.32 -19.55 3.88
C LYS A 24 5.72 -20.14 4.08
N LEU A 25 6.76 -19.31 4.15
CA LEU A 25 8.14 -19.74 4.39
C LEU A 25 8.32 -20.47 5.73
N ARG A 26 7.37 -20.32 6.67
CA ARG A 26 7.39 -21.05 7.94
C ARG A 26 7.05 -22.54 7.79
N ASP A 27 6.46 -22.93 6.66
CA ASP A 27 6.16 -24.32 6.30
C ASP A 27 6.86 -24.66 4.96
N PRO A 28 8.07 -25.23 5.00
CA PRO A 28 8.87 -25.49 3.80
C PRO A 28 8.19 -26.45 2.81
N ASP A 29 7.28 -27.32 3.27
CA ASP A 29 6.52 -28.23 2.40
C ASP A 29 5.35 -27.54 1.67
N ALA A 30 4.98 -26.33 2.10
CA ALA A 30 3.90 -25.53 1.51
C ALA A 30 4.33 -24.78 0.24
N ILE A 31 5.63 -24.71 -0.06
CA ILE A 31 6.17 -24.00 -1.25
C ILE A 31 6.46 -25.03 -2.35
N LYS A 32 5.41 -25.44 -3.05
CA LYS A 32 5.53 -26.30 -4.25
C LYS A 32 5.60 -25.51 -5.57
N HIS A 33 5.14 -24.27 -5.56
CA HIS A 33 5.05 -23.38 -6.73
C HIS A 33 5.49 -21.96 -6.35
N ASP A 34 5.38 -21.01 -7.28
CA ASP A 34 5.70 -19.59 -7.08
C ASP A 34 5.19 -19.10 -5.70
N PRO A 35 6.09 -18.71 -4.79
CA PRO A 35 5.75 -18.31 -3.44
C PRO A 35 4.97 -17.01 -3.36
N TYR A 36 4.80 -16.29 -4.49
CA TYR A 36 4.00 -15.09 -4.64
C TYR A 36 2.62 -15.34 -5.27
N ALA A 37 2.38 -16.55 -5.78
CA ALA A 37 1.15 -16.90 -6.49
C ALA A 37 -0.03 -17.05 -5.53
N ILE A 38 -1.00 -16.15 -5.66
CA ILE A 38 -2.25 -16.15 -4.91
C ILE A 38 -3.41 -16.51 -5.83
N ASP A 39 -4.48 -17.08 -5.29
CA ASP A 39 -5.71 -17.27 -6.04
C ASP A 39 -6.43 -15.93 -6.29
N GLN A 40 -7.27 -15.90 -7.32
CA GLN A 40 -7.97 -14.69 -7.74
C GLN A 40 -8.89 -14.14 -6.64
N LEU A 41 -9.52 -15.00 -5.83
CA LEU A 41 -10.41 -14.54 -4.76
C LEU A 41 -9.62 -13.82 -3.67
N GLN A 42 -8.44 -14.34 -3.30
CA GLN A 42 -7.54 -13.68 -2.37
C GLN A 42 -7.03 -12.35 -2.92
N ALA A 43 -6.69 -12.30 -4.21
CA ALA A 43 -6.28 -11.06 -4.88
C ALA A 43 -7.38 -9.98 -4.83
N MET A 44 -8.63 -10.38 -5.08
CA MET A 44 -9.79 -9.48 -5.02
C MET A 44 -10.05 -8.98 -3.60
N ARG A 45 -9.98 -9.85 -2.58
CA ARG A 45 -10.14 -9.48 -1.17
C ARG A 45 -9.08 -8.47 -0.74
N TRP A 46 -7.81 -8.72 -1.08
CA TRP A 46 -6.74 -7.77 -0.80
C TRP A 46 -6.90 -6.46 -1.52
N SER A 47 -7.39 -6.49 -2.76
CA SER A 47 -7.66 -5.27 -3.53
C SER A 47 -8.70 -4.39 -2.82
N GLU A 48 -9.78 -4.98 -2.29
CA GLU A 48 -10.79 -4.25 -1.53
C GLU A 48 -10.23 -3.70 -0.21
N GLU A 49 -9.48 -4.50 0.55
CA GLU A 49 -8.86 -4.08 1.80
C GLU A 49 -7.87 -2.91 1.59
N VAL A 50 -7.00 -3.02 0.58
CA VAL A 50 -6.04 -1.98 0.22
C VAL A 50 -6.75 -0.71 -0.24
N TRP A 51 -7.80 -0.85 -1.04
CA TRP A 51 -8.61 0.29 -1.48
C TRP A 51 -9.24 1.02 -0.30
N ARG A 52 -9.81 0.29 0.67
CA ARG A 52 -10.37 0.87 1.89
C ARG A 52 -9.31 1.56 2.74
N GLU A 53 -8.11 0.98 2.86
CA GLU A 53 -7.01 1.59 3.61
C GLU A 53 -6.55 2.92 3.00
N ILE A 54 -6.41 2.99 1.67
CA ILE A 54 -5.96 4.19 0.96
C ILE A 54 -7.05 5.27 0.94
N THR A 55 -8.32 4.86 0.82
CA THR A 55 -9.47 5.78 0.85
C THR A 55 -9.75 6.32 2.26
N GLY A 56 -9.49 5.53 3.30
CA GLY A 56 -9.61 5.96 4.69
C GLY A 56 -8.54 6.99 5.10
N LYS A 57 -7.45 7.09 4.34
CA LYS A 57 -6.41 8.11 4.50
C LYS A 57 -6.76 9.36 3.66
N LYS A 58 -6.23 10.54 4.03
CA LYS A 58 -6.35 11.78 3.23
C LYS A 58 -5.68 11.68 1.84
N THR A 59 -5.03 10.56 1.53
CA THR A 59 -4.27 10.27 0.32
C THR A 59 -5.06 10.53 -0.96
N ILE A 60 -6.30 10.03 -1.07
CA ILE A 60 -7.12 10.24 -2.27
C ILE A 60 -7.49 11.71 -2.46
N LYS A 61 -7.90 12.40 -1.38
CA LYS A 61 -8.21 13.84 -1.43
C LYS A 61 -6.99 14.67 -1.82
N ASN A 62 -5.83 14.36 -1.28
CA ASN A 62 -4.60 15.09 -1.57
C ASN A 62 -4.18 14.93 -3.03
N TYR A 63 -4.29 13.71 -3.58
CA TYR A 63 -3.98 13.47 -4.99
C TYR A 63 -5.00 14.09 -5.95
N PHE A 64 -6.29 14.15 -5.64
CA PHE A 64 -7.25 14.85 -6.51
C PHE A 64 -7.27 16.38 -6.33
N ARG A 65 -6.62 16.93 -5.29
CA ARG A 65 -6.58 18.38 -5.03
C ARG A 65 -6.03 19.19 -6.21
N HIS A 66 -4.98 18.70 -6.86
CA HIS A 66 -4.37 19.40 -8.02
C HIS A 66 -5.27 19.41 -9.27
N THR A 67 -6.23 18.48 -9.36
CA THR A 67 -7.21 18.45 -10.45
C THR A 67 -8.41 19.38 -10.22
N GLY A 68 -8.52 20.03 -9.06
CA GLY A 68 -9.69 20.84 -8.68
C GLY A 68 -10.95 20.00 -8.41
N ILE A 69 -10.89 18.68 -8.57
CA ILE A 69 -11.96 17.74 -8.24
C ILE A 69 -11.83 17.41 -6.75
N GLY A 70 -12.55 18.15 -5.92
CA GLY A 70 -12.68 17.82 -4.50
C GLY A 70 -13.37 16.47 -4.35
N TYR A 71 -12.62 15.43 -3.97
CA TYR A 71 -13.23 14.14 -3.60
C TYR A 71 -13.96 14.30 -2.26
N LEU A 72 -15.24 14.66 -2.33
CA LEU A 72 -16.18 14.55 -1.23
C LEU A 72 -16.53 13.07 -1.08
N GLY A 73 -15.86 12.37 -0.17
CA GLY A 73 -16.35 11.08 0.26
C GLY A 73 -17.78 11.23 0.81
N PRO A 74 -18.59 10.16 0.88
CA PRO A 74 -20.01 10.24 1.27
C PRO A 74 -20.31 10.86 2.65
N LYS A 75 -19.29 11.25 3.43
CA LYS A 75 -19.39 11.82 4.78
C LYS A 75 -18.54 13.08 5.02
N ASP A 76 -17.94 13.66 4.00
CA ASP A 76 -16.98 14.75 4.21
C ASP A 76 -17.64 16.13 4.08
N THR A 77 -17.60 16.92 5.16
CA THR A 77 -17.76 18.39 5.11
C THR A 77 -16.43 19.05 4.70
N PRO A 78 -16.46 20.19 4.00
CA PRO A 78 -15.25 20.84 3.51
C PRO A 78 -14.49 21.44 4.69
N VAL A 79 -13.32 20.90 4.99
CA VAL A 79 -12.37 21.50 5.94
C VAL A 79 -11.14 21.90 5.16
N ASP A 80 -10.99 23.21 4.98
CA ASP A 80 -9.74 23.82 4.55
C ASP A 80 -8.69 23.52 5.62
N THR A 81 -7.67 22.75 5.25
CA THR A 81 -6.42 22.71 6.01
C THR A 81 -5.26 22.74 5.04
N ASP A 82 -4.61 23.90 5.08
CA ASP A 82 -3.32 24.20 4.49
C ASP A 82 -2.23 23.35 5.18
N GLU A 83 -1.11 23.16 4.47
CA GLU A 83 0.12 22.49 4.91
C GLU A 83 0.12 20.94 5.07
N CYS A 84 0.83 20.24 4.16
CA CYS A 84 1.49 18.96 4.43
C CYS A 84 2.76 18.86 3.56
N SER A 85 3.91 18.78 4.24
CA SER A 85 5.22 18.46 3.65
C SER A 85 5.23 17.03 3.13
N TYR A 86 5.79 16.80 1.94
CA TYR A 86 6.13 15.46 1.45
C TYR A 86 7.26 14.92 2.33
N GLU A 87 7.02 13.86 3.08
CA GLU A 87 8.13 13.09 3.67
C GLU A 87 8.71 12.20 2.56
N ASP A 88 10.04 12.25 2.41
CA ASP A 88 10.82 11.51 1.43
C ASP A 88 10.46 10.02 1.43
N ASP A 89 10.20 9.48 0.24
CA ASP A 89 9.96 8.06 0.02
C ASP A 89 11.21 7.26 0.41
N VAL A 90 11.15 6.49 1.50
CA VAL A 90 12.25 5.61 1.90
C VAL A 90 12.38 4.48 0.87
N GLU A 91 13.48 4.48 0.14
CA GLU A 91 13.78 3.49 -0.88
C GLU A 91 13.82 2.09 -0.24
N VAL A 92 13.13 1.10 -0.82
CA VAL A 92 13.04 -0.27 -0.27
C VAL A 92 14.43 -0.90 -0.07
N GLY A 93 15.42 -0.47 -0.84
CA GLY A 93 16.83 -0.85 -0.67
C GLY A 93 17.39 -0.49 0.72
N ASP A 94 17.05 0.69 1.24
CA ASP A 94 17.54 1.16 2.55
C ASP A 94 16.97 0.37 3.71
N VAL A 95 15.71 -0.08 3.60
CA VAL A 95 15.08 -0.93 4.62
C VAL A 95 15.74 -2.30 4.68
N ILE A 96 16.03 -2.89 3.51
CA ILE A 96 16.72 -4.18 3.42
C ILE A 96 18.14 -4.06 3.97
N LEU A 97 18.87 -2.99 3.61
CA LEU A 97 20.25 -2.76 4.04
C LEU A 97 20.35 -2.58 5.57
N ARG A 98 19.41 -1.83 6.17
CA ARG A 98 19.35 -1.64 7.64
C ARG A 98 19.00 -2.93 8.40
N LEU A 99 18.14 -3.78 7.84
CA LEU A 99 17.80 -5.06 8.46
C LEU A 99 18.98 -6.04 8.40
N SER A 100 19.79 -6.03 7.35
CA SER A 100 21.01 -6.85 7.27
C SER A 100 22.09 -6.43 8.27
N THR A 101 22.14 -5.16 8.69
CA THR A 101 23.10 -4.70 9.71
C THR A 101 22.70 -4.99 11.16
N LEU A 102 21.47 -5.47 11.40
CA LEU A 102 20.95 -5.80 12.73
C LEU A 102 21.15 -7.27 13.14
N GLN A 103 21.77 -8.10 12.30
CA GLN A 103 22.26 -9.41 12.70
C GLN A 103 23.67 -9.28 13.29
N VAL A 104 23.75 -9.01 14.60
CA VAL A 104 24.88 -9.34 15.48
C VAL A 104 24.37 -10.28 16.56
#